data_AF-A0A7V9UP90-F1
#
_entry.id   AF-A0A7V9UP90-F1
#
_cell.length_a   1.000
_cell.length_b   1.000
_cell.length_c   1.000
_cell.angle_alpha   90.00
_cell.angle_beta   90.00
_cell.angle_gamma   90.00
#
_symmetry.space_group_name_H-M   'P 1'
#
loop_
_entity.id
_entity.type
_entity.pdbx_description
1 polymer ?
#
loop_
_entity_poly.entity_id
_entity_poly.type
_entity_poly.pdbx_seq_one_letter_code
_entity_poly.pdbx_strand_id
1 'polypeptide(L)'
;MPDRKDAWELLCEYTKGDSLRKHALAVEAAMRACAVRYGGTDADVDEWGMTGLLHDFDYEMFPTAEEHPFKGATIMCGRGYPDRIIRAIMGHAAYTNVPRDTVMARALFATDELCGFLVACALVRPSRSLDDIEVSSVKKKLKDKAFARTV
;
A
#
# COMPACT_ATOMS: atom_id res chain seq x y z
N MET A 1 -11.49 13.31 10.78
CA MET A 1 -10.60 12.13 10.76
C MET A 1 -9.17 12.61 10.90
N PRO A 2 -8.24 11.78 11.40
CA PRO A 2 -6.82 12.09 11.40
C PRO A 2 -6.32 12.48 10.01
N ASP A 3 -5.27 13.30 9.96
CA ASP A 3 -4.66 13.76 8.72
C ASP A 3 -3.44 12.90 8.29
N ARG A 4 -2.81 13.26 7.17
CA ARG A 4 -1.63 12.55 6.65
C ARG A 4 -0.46 12.57 7.63
N LYS A 5 -0.28 13.65 8.41
CA LYS A 5 0.79 13.75 9.40
C LYS A 5 0.53 12.75 10.52
N ASP A 6 -0.69 12.67 11.01
CA ASP A 6 -1.09 11.66 12.01
C ASP A 6 -0.86 10.22 11.48
N ALA A 7 -1.19 9.98 10.20
CA ALA A 7 -0.93 8.69 9.54
C ALA A 7 0.57 8.36 9.44
N TRP A 8 1.40 9.35 9.13
CA TRP A 8 2.86 9.16 9.09
C TRP A 8 3.44 8.84 10.48
N GLU A 9 2.95 9.51 11.52
CA GLU A 9 3.35 9.24 12.90
C GLU A 9 2.93 7.83 13.34
N LEU A 10 1.69 7.43 13.01
CA LEU A 10 1.19 6.06 13.25
C LEU A 10 2.04 5.01 12.53
N LEU A 11 2.37 5.23 11.25
CA LEU A 11 3.26 4.33 10.51
C LEU A 11 4.62 4.22 11.21
N CYS A 12 5.23 5.34 11.59
CA CYS A 12 6.55 5.33 12.25
C CYS A 12 6.52 4.70 13.64
N GLU A 13 5.37 4.69 14.31
CA GLU A 13 5.16 4.07 15.61
C GLU A 13 5.25 2.54 15.53
N TYR A 14 4.66 1.91 14.52
CA TYR A 14 4.59 0.45 14.38
C TYR A 14 5.57 -0.13 13.35
N THR A 15 6.06 0.66 12.41
CA THR A 15 7.06 0.27 11.42
C THR A 15 8.36 1.00 11.71
N LYS A 16 9.43 0.28 12.06
CA LYS A 16 10.78 0.84 12.30
C LYS A 16 11.70 0.66 11.11
N GLY A 17 11.48 -0.37 10.29
CA GLY A 17 12.28 -0.67 9.13
C GLY A 17 12.11 0.35 7.99
N ASP A 18 13.22 0.89 7.51
CA ASP A 18 13.23 1.81 6.35
C ASP A 18 12.67 1.18 5.07
N SER A 19 12.83 -0.14 4.91
CA SER A 19 12.28 -0.88 3.77
C SER A 19 10.76 -0.79 3.72
N LEU A 20 10.09 -1.11 4.84
CA LEU A 20 8.63 -1.10 4.94
C LEU A 20 8.07 0.32 4.88
N ARG A 21 8.77 1.31 5.46
CA ARG A 21 8.38 2.73 5.32
C ARG A 21 8.46 3.20 3.87
N LYS A 22 9.48 2.79 3.12
CA LYS A 22 9.61 3.12 1.69
C LYS A 22 8.54 2.42 0.86
N HIS A 23 8.18 1.18 1.19
CA HIS A 23 7.04 0.48 0.60
C HIS A 23 5.74 1.26 0.81
N ALA A 24 5.42 1.60 2.06
CA ALA A 24 4.24 2.39 2.41
C ALA A 24 4.18 3.73 1.65
N LEU A 25 5.30 4.45 1.53
CA LEU A 25 5.38 5.69 0.73
C LEU A 25 5.16 5.45 -0.77
N ALA A 26 5.65 4.33 -1.31
CA ALA A 26 5.43 3.98 -2.71
C ALA A 26 3.96 3.66 -2.98
N VAL A 27 3.31 2.90 -2.08
CA VAL A 27 1.88 2.56 -2.19
C VAL A 27 1.01 3.81 -1.97
N GLU A 28 1.37 4.71 -1.04
CA GLU A 28 0.74 6.02 -0.91
C GLU A 28 0.75 6.78 -2.25
N ALA A 29 1.92 6.92 -2.87
CA ALA A 29 2.05 7.65 -4.13
C ALA A 29 1.20 7.03 -5.25
N ALA A 30 1.20 5.70 -5.35
CA ALA A 30 0.38 4.97 -6.32
C ALA A 30 -1.12 5.16 -6.06
N MET A 31 -1.56 5.11 -4.79
CA MET A 31 -2.95 5.30 -4.42
C MET A 31 -3.46 6.72 -4.69
N ARG A 32 -2.63 7.74 -4.45
CA ARG A 32 -2.95 9.14 -4.81
C ARG A 32 -3.15 9.29 -6.33
N ALA A 33 -2.29 8.68 -7.13
CA ALA A 33 -2.46 8.65 -8.59
C ALA A 33 -3.72 7.87 -9.01
N CYS A 34 -4.04 6.76 -8.33
CA CYS A 34 -5.25 5.99 -8.58
C CYS A 34 -6.53 6.76 -8.22
N ALA A 35 -6.51 7.59 -7.17
CA ALA A 35 -7.64 8.45 -6.82
C ALA A 35 -7.98 9.40 -7.97
N VAL A 36 -6.98 10.08 -8.52
CA VAL A 36 -7.15 10.99 -9.67
C VAL A 36 -7.64 10.24 -10.91
N ARG A 37 -7.12 9.03 -11.14
CA ARG A 37 -7.41 8.27 -12.36
C ARG A 37 -8.74 7.51 -12.33
N TYR A 38 -9.11 6.96 -11.18
CA TYR A 38 -10.21 5.98 -11.05
C TYR A 38 -11.25 6.38 -10.02
N GLY A 39 -10.96 7.34 -9.15
CA GLY A 39 -11.81 7.69 -8.01
C GLY A 39 -13.07 8.49 -8.36
N GLY A 40 -13.14 9.09 -9.56
CA GLY A 40 -14.26 9.94 -9.95
C GLY A 40 -14.19 11.33 -9.31
N THR A 41 -15.30 12.09 -9.36
CA THR A 41 -15.35 13.48 -8.88
C THR A 41 -15.28 13.63 -7.37
N ASP A 42 -15.66 12.59 -6.63
CA ASP A 42 -15.83 12.64 -5.18
C ASP A 42 -14.66 12.00 -4.42
N ALA A 43 -13.61 11.57 -5.13
CA ALA A 43 -12.46 10.94 -4.52
C ALA A 43 -11.59 11.95 -3.78
N ASP A 44 -11.40 11.70 -2.49
CA ASP A 44 -10.42 12.40 -1.68
C ASP A 44 -9.03 11.76 -1.87
N VAL A 45 -8.12 12.52 -2.47
CA VAL A 45 -6.75 12.06 -2.77
C VAL A 45 -5.96 11.76 -1.49
N ASP A 46 -6.18 12.52 -0.41
CA ASP A 46 -5.47 12.32 0.85
C ASP A 46 -5.98 11.09 1.58
N GLU A 47 -7.28 10.79 1.48
CA GLU A 47 -7.85 9.54 1.98
C GLU A 47 -7.26 8.30 1.29
N TRP A 48 -7.17 8.33 -0.05
CA TRP A 48 -6.56 7.24 -0.81
C TRP A 48 -5.08 7.11 -0.48
N GLY A 49 -4.37 8.24 -0.38
CA GLY A 49 -2.98 8.28 0.04
C GLY A 49 -2.77 7.64 1.42
N MET A 50 -3.55 8.05 2.42
CA MET A 50 -3.48 7.46 3.76
C MET A 50 -3.84 5.98 3.79
N THR A 51 -4.80 5.56 2.96
CA THR A 51 -5.13 4.14 2.78
C THR A 51 -3.92 3.33 2.30
N GLY A 52 -3.18 3.85 1.31
CA GLY A 52 -1.93 3.25 0.86
C GLY A 52 -0.80 3.34 1.88
N LEU A 53 -0.68 4.46 2.59
CA LEU A 53 0.37 4.68 3.60
C LEU A 53 0.24 3.73 4.81
N LEU A 54 -1.00 3.41 5.19
CA LEU A 54 -1.31 2.64 6.40
C LEU A 54 -1.70 1.19 6.13
N HIS A 55 -1.66 0.67 4.90
CA HIS A 55 -2.15 -0.70 4.68
C HIS A 55 -1.41 -1.77 5.49
N ASP A 56 -0.09 -1.61 5.65
CA ASP A 56 0.82 -2.56 6.29
C ASP A 56 1.47 -2.06 7.58
N PHE A 57 1.00 -0.93 8.15
CA PHE A 57 1.72 -0.28 9.25
C PHE A 57 1.91 -1.19 10.48
N ASP A 58 1.00 -2.13 10.70
CA ASP A 58 0.99 -3.07 11.81
C ASP A 58 1.83 -4.35 11.53
N TYR A 59 2.18 -4.63 10.27
CA TYR A 59 2.80 -5.87 9.83
C TYR A 59 4.14 -6.16 10.54
N GLU A 60 5.01 -5.16 10.72
CA GLU A 60 6.32 -5.36 11.36
C GLU A 60 6.20 -5.87 12.81
N MET A 61 5.14 -5.46 13.52
CA MET A 61 4.88 -5.86 14.90
C MET A 61 4.00 -7.10 15.01
N PHE A 62 3.16 -7.36 14.00
CA PHE A 62 2.09 -8.36 14.02
C PHE A 62 2.03 -9.15 12.70
N PRO A 63 3.09 -9.89 12.31
CA PRO A 63 3.24 -10.39 10.94
C PRO A 63 2.37 -11.61 10.58
N THR A 64 1.65 -12.19 11.53
CA THR A 64 0.88 -13.42 11.29
C THR A 64 -0.43 -13.12 10.58
N ALA A 65 -0.94 -14.10 9.80
CA ALA A 65 -2.20 -13.95 9.08
C ALA A 65 -3.42 -13.86 10.03
N GLU A 66 -3.26 -14.31 11.27
CA GLU A 66 -4.25 -14.16 12.34
C GLU A 66 -4.25 -12.75 12.95
N GLU A 67 -3.18 -11.96 12.75
CA GLU A 67 -3.00 -10.66 13.39
C GLU A 67 -3.03 -9.49 12.43
N HIS A 68 -2.18 -9.45 11.41
CA HIS A 68 -2.23 -8.41 10.38
C HIS A 68 -3.31 -8.77 9.35
N PRO A 69 -4.11 -7.81 8.81
CA PRO A 69 -4.22 -6.41 9.22
C PRO A 69 -5.24 -6.15 10.35
N PHE A 70 -5.72 -7.19 11.05
CA PHE A 70 -6.74 -7.05 12.10
C PHE A 70 -6.29 -6.16 13.27
N LYS A 71 -5.02 -6.25 13.67
CA LYS A 71 -4.43 -5.38 14.70
C LYS A 71 -4.43 -3.92 14.24
N GLY A 72 -3.98 -3.67 13.02
CA GLY A 72 -3.99 -2.37 12.38
C GLY A 72 -5.40 -1.77 12.33
N ALA A 73 -6.39 -2.54 11.89
CA ALA A 73 -7.78 -2.12 11.86
C ALA A 73 -8.31 -1.72 13.25
N THR A 74 -7.99 -2.50 14.29
CA THR A 74 -8.37 -2.21 15.68
C THR A 74 -7.74 -0.90 16.17
N ILE A 75 -6.44 -0.71 15.91
CA ILE A 75 -5.70 0.50 16.29
C ILE A 75 -6.26 1.73 15.56
N MET A 76 -6.50 1.61 14.25
CA MET A 76 -7.05 2.68 13.42
C MET A 76 -8.45 3.09 13.86
N CYS A 77 -9.32 2.13 14.20
CA CYS A 77 -10.64 2.40 14.77
C CYS A 77 -10.51 3.20 16.07
N GLY A 78 -9.63 2.79 16.99
CA GLY A 78 -9.36 3.50 18.24
C GLY A 78 -8.76 4.91 18.06
N ARG A 79 -8.12 5.19 16.91
CA ARG A 79 -7.57 6.51 16.54
C ARG A 79 -8.52 7.36 15.70
N GLY A 80 -9.75 6.90 15.45
CA GLY A 80 -10.77 7.68 14.73
C GLY A 80 -10.59 7.74 13.22
N TYR A 81 -9.88 6.77 12.62
CA TYR A 81 -9.88 6.59 11.17
C TYR A 81 -11.24 6.07 10.70
N PRO A 82 -11.74 6.50 9.54
CA PRO A 82 -13.06 6.12 9.06
C PRO A 82 -13.09 4.67 8.55
N ASP A 83 -14.23 4.02 8.74
CA ASP A 83 -14.47 2.61 8.35
C ASP A 83 -14.17 2.31 6.88
N ARG A 84 -14.31 3.29 5.98
CA ARG A 84 -14.01 3.11 4.55
C ARG A 84 -12.52 2.89 4.27
N ILE A 85 -11.63 3.57 5.00
CA ILE A 85 -10.18 3.33 4.94
C ILE A 85 -9.88 1.95 5.56
N ILE A 86 -10.41 1.71 6.75
CA ILE A 86 -10.18 0.45 7.49
C ILE A 86 -10.65 -0.75 6.66
N ARG A 87 -11.83 -0.69 6.04
CA ARG A 87 -12.36 -1.76 5.18
C ARG A 87 -11.50 -1.96 3.94
N ALA A 88 -11.01 -0.89 3.31
CA ALA A 88 -10.12 -1.01 2.16
C ALA A 88 -8.81 -1.71 2.55
N ILE A 89 -8.22 -1.31 3.68
CA ILE A 89 -7.03 -1.96 4.26
C ILE A 89 -7.34 -3.42 4.58
N MET A 90 -8.41 -3.74 5.31
CA MET A 90 -8.79 -5.13 5.56
C MET A 90 -8.89 -5.97 4.28
N GLY A 91 -9.36 -5.36 3.18
CA GLY A 91 -9.46 -6.02 1.89
C GLY A 91 -8.14 -6.25 1.16
N HIS A 92 -7.00 -5.67 1.54
CA HIS A 92 -5.74 -5.95 0.84
C HIS A 92 -5.30 -7.40 1.09
N ALA A 93 -5.37 -7.86 2.35
CA ALA A 93 -5.07 -9.22 2.74
C ALA A 93 -6.19 -10.22 2.37
N ALA A 94 -5.86 -11.23 1.56
CA ALA A 94 -6.86 -12.18 1.05
C ALA A 94 -7.52 -13.05 2.14
N TYR A 95 -6.80 -13.35 3.24
CA TYR A 95 -7.27 -14.21 4.32
C TYR A 95 -8.29 -13.54 5.24
N THR A 96 -8.50 -12.22 5.14
CA THR A 96 -9.54 -11.52 5.93
C THR A 96 -10.96 -11.80 5.44
N ASN A 97 -11.11 -12.29 4.20
CA ASN A 97 -12.39 -12.46 3.50
C ASN A 97 -13.22 -11.16 3.37
N VAL A 98 -12.62 -9.98 3.58
CA VAL A 98 -13.30 -8.70 3.35
C VAL A 98 -13.32 -8.41 1.83
N PRO A 99 -14.50 -8.17 1.23
CA PRO A 99 -14.58 -8.00 -0.22
C PRO A 99 -14.01 -6.66 -0.68
N ARG A 100 -13.40 -6.65 -1.86
CA ARG A 100 -12.89 -5.46 -2.57
C ARG A 100 -13.95 -4.87 -3.49
N ASP A 101 -15.10 -4.53 -2.92
CA ASP A 101 -16.28 -4.04 -3.64
C ASP A 101 -16.18 -2.56 -4.06
N THR A 102 -15.31 -1.77 -3.43
CA THR A 102 -15.03 -0.38 -3.78
C THR A 102 -13.88 -0.22 -4.79
N VAL A 103 -13.84 0.90 -5.52
CA VAL A 103 -12.72 1.21 -6.42
C VAL A 103 -11.41 1.37 -5.64
N MET A 104 -11.45 2.03 -4.47
CA MET A 104 -10.30 2.22 -3.60
C MET A 104 -9.72 0.89 -3.11
N ALA A 105 -10.55 -0.06 -2.67
CA ALA A 105 -10.08 -1.37 -2.22
C ALA A 105 -9.44 -2.19 -3.37
N ARG A 106 -10.02 -2.10 -4.58
CA ARG A 106 -9.42 -2.74 -5.78
C ARG A 106 -8.11 -2.07 -6.18
N ALA A 107 -8.02 -0.74 -6.09
CA ALA A 107 -6.80 -0.02 -6.38
C ALA A 107 -5.70 -0.39 -5.39
N LEU A 108 -5.98 -0.38 -4.08
CA LEU A 108 -5.01 -0.75 -3.04
C LEU A 108 -4.41 -2.12 -3.32
N PHE A 109 -5.28 -3.13 -3.49
CA PHE A 109 -4.84 -4.50 -3.78
C PHE A 109 -4.02 -4.62 -5.06
N ALA A 110 -4.33 -3.83 -6.09
CA ALA A 110 -3.59 -3.85 -7.34
C ALA A 110 -2.24 -3.12 -7.25
N THR A 111 -2.13 -2.10 -6.40
CA THR A 111 -0.92 -1.27 -6.28
C THR A 111 0.09 -1.77 -5.28
N ASP A 112 -0.36 -2.46 -4.23
CA ASP A 112 0.49 -2.96 -3.14
C ASP A 112 1.72 -3.74 -3.67
N GLU A 113 1.50 -4.94 -4.21
CA GLU A 113 2.57 -5.77 -4.77
C GLU A 113 3.26 -5.14 -5.98
N LEU A 114 2.52 -4.34 -6.76
CA LEU A 114 3.09 -3.65 -7.91
C LEU A 114 4.16 -2.63 -7.49
N CYS A 115 4.00 -1.95 -6.37
CA CYS A 115 4.99 -1.01 -5.86
C CYS A 115 6.27 -1.74 -5.44
N GLY A 116 6.17 -2.85 -4.70
CA GLY A 116 7.32 -3.69 -4.38
C GLY A 116 8.05 -4.18 -5.64
N PHE A 117 7.28 -4.59 -6.65
CA PHE A 117 7.81 -5.06 -7.92
C PHE A 117 8.56 -3.97 -8.70
N LEU A 118 8.02 -2.75 -8.73
CA LEU A 118 8.66 -1.60 -9.37
C LEU A 118 9.97 -1.22 -8.68
N VAL A 119 10.00 -1.26 -7.34
CA VAL A 119 11.24 -1.06 -6.57
C VAL A 119 12.26 -2.15 -6.91
N ALA A 120 11.86 -3.42 -6.98
CA ALA A 120 12.76 -4.49 -7.41
C ALA A 120 13.30 -4.26 -8.84
N CYS A 121 12.46 -3.77 -9.75
CA CYS A 121 12.89 -3.39 -11.10
C CYS A 121 13.92 -2.25 -11.09
N ALA A 122 13.80 -1.28 -10.19
CA ALA A 122 14.79 -0.21 -10.02
C ALA A 122 16.13 -0.75 -9.52
N LEU A 123 16.09 -1.58 -8.46
CA LEU A 123 17.29 -2.04 -7.75
C LEU A 123 18.24 -2.88 -8.61
N VAL A 124 17.73 -3.57 -9.64
CA VAL A 124 18.56 -4.35 -10.57
C VAL A 124 19.21 -3.52 -11.68
N ARG A 125 18.91 -2.22 -11.77
CA ARG A 125 19.53 -1.32 -12.75
C ARG A 125 20.75 -0.63 -12.14
N PRO A 126 21.76 -0.24 -12.97
CA PRO A 126 22.94 0.46 -12.48
C PRO A 126 22.61 1.76 -11.73
N SER A 127 21.60 2.52 -12.18
CA SER A 127 21.19 3.78 -11.56
C SER A 127 20.41 3.61 -10.26
N ARG A 128 19.81 2.43 -10.02
CA ARG A 128 18.93 2.16 -8.87
C ARG A 128 17.80 3.18 -8.68
N SER A 129 17.39 3.85 -9.76
CA SER A 129 16.32 4.85 -9.76
C SER A 129 15.07 4.35 -10.48
N LEU A 130 13.91 4.83 -10.01
CA LEU A 130 12.63 4.67 -10.71
C LEU A 130 12.56 5.55 -11.97
N ASP A 131 13.32 6.65 -12.03
CA ASP A 131 13.26 7.63 -13.12
C ASP A 131 13.65 7.05 -14.48
N ASP A 132 14.56 6.06 -14.47
CA ASP A 132 15.04 5.44 -15.70
C ASP A 132 14.14 4.28 -16.16
N ILE A 133 13.05 3.98 -15.44
CA ILE A 133 12.19 2.82 -15.69
C ILE A 133 11.13 3.08 -16.75
N GLU A 134 11.32 2.40 -17.88
CA GLU A 134 10.32 2.32 -18.94
C GLU A 134 9.22 1.29 -18.61
N VAL A 135 7.96 1.67 -18.85
CA VAL A 135 6.78 0.79 -18.66
C VAL A 135 6.91 -0.53 -19.43
N SER A 136 7.51 -0.51 -20.62
CA SER A 136 7.75 -1.71 -21.44
C SER A 136 8.70 -2.71 -20.75
N SER A 137 9.70 -2.21 -20.01
CA SER A 137 10.64 -3.02 -19.24
C SER A 137 9.93 -3.71 -18.08
N VAL A 138 9.10 -2.98 -17.33
CA VAL A 138 8.27 -3.52 -16.25
C VAL A 138 7.35 -4.62 -16.77
N LYS A 139 6.64 -4.36 -17.88
CA LYS A 139 5.75 -5.35 -18.52
C LYS A 139 6.48 -6.60 -18.98
N LYS A 140 7.74 -6.48 -19.43
CA LYS A 140 8.58 -7.64 -19.78
C LYS A 140 8.97 -8.41 -18.53
N LYS A 141 9.38 -7.72 -17.46
CA LYS A 141 9.76 -8.33 -16.18
C LYS A 141 8.60 -9.03 -15.49
N LEU A 142 7.37 -8.54 -15.61
CA LEU A 142 6.18 -9.20 -15.06
C LEU A 142 5.94 -10.61 -15.64
N LYS A 143 6.48 -10.90 -16.83
CA LYS A 143 6.39 -12.23 -17.46
C LYS A 143 7.51 -13.18 -17.01
N ASP A 144 8.54 -12.65 -16.35
CA ASP A 144 9.68 -13.40 -15.85
C ASP A 144 9.36 -13.98 -14.47
N LYS A 145 8.87 -15.23 -14.44
CA LYS A 145 8.48 -15.94 -13.21
C LYS A 145 9.63 -16.11 -12.21
N ALA A 146 10.88 -15.93 -12.64
CA ALA A 146 12.04 -16.05 -11.75
C ALA A 146 12.35 -14.75 -11.01
N PHE A 147 11.91 -13.61 -11.55
CA PHE A 147 12.21 -12.29 -11.04
C PHE A 147 11.26 -11.90 -9.91
N ALA A 148 11.80 -11.32 -8.84
CA ALA A 148 11.02 -10.82 -7.70
C ALA A 148 10.07 -11.87 -7.10
N ARG A 149 10.48 -13.15 -7.03
CA ARG A 149 9.66 -14.27 -6.55
C ARG A 149 9.14 -14.16 -5.11
N THR A 150 9.73 -13.26 -4.34
CA THR A 150 9.40 -13.01 -2.93
C THR A 150 8.66 -11.69 -2.73
N VAL A 151 8.29 -11.04 -3.84
CA VAL A 151 7.35 -9.92 -3.87
C VAL A 151 6.01 -10.55 -4.21
#